data_AF-A0A0B4BUX9-F1
#
_entry.id   AF-A0A0B4BUX9-F1
#
_cell.length_a   1.000
_cell.length_b   1.000
_cell.length_c   1.000
_cell.angle_alpha   90.00
_cell.angle_beta   90.00
_cell.angle_gamma   90.00
#
_symmetry.space_group_name_H-M   'P 1'
#
loop_
_entity.id
_entity.type
_entity.pdbx_description
1 polymer ?
#
loop_
_entity_poly.entity_id
_entity_poly.type
_entity_poly.pdbx_seq_one_letter_code
_entity_poly.pdbx_strand_id
1 'polypeptide(L)' 'MTEHERQVLRFIYGRGLEFSLQPNRVSASLRILLENGLIERGRDPNADAGSAMYRVTEWGRAALGVSELAAH' A
#
# COMPACT_ATOMS: atom_id res chain seq x y z
N MET A 1 -11.57 8.86 0.75
CA MET A 1 -10.95 7.92 -0.20
C MET A 1 -11.74 7.91 -1.49
N THR A 2 -11.11 8.24 -2.61
CA THR A 2 -11.69 8.21 -3.96
C THR A 2 -11.70 6.80 -4.55
N GLU A 3 -12.50 6.56 -5.60
CA GLU A 3 -12.51 5.25 -6.28
C GLU A 3 -11.14 4.92 -6.92
N HIS A 4 -10.42 5.94 -7.39
CA HIS A 4 -9.07 5.77 -7.90
C HIS A 4 -8.09 5.32 -6.81
N GLU A 5 -8.11 5.94 -5.62
CA GLU A 5 -7.31 5.50 -4.48
C GLU A 5 -7.65 4.07 -4.05
N ARG A 6 -8.93 3.69 -4.07
CA ARG A 6 -9.36 2.32 -3.78
C ARG A 6 -8.79 1.32 -4.79
N GLN A 7 -8.77 1.66 -6.09
CA GLN A 7 -8.15 0.82 -7.11
C GLN A 7 -6.64 0.67 -6.92
N VAL A 8 -5.95 1.77 -6.60
CA VAL A 8 -4.51 1.74 -6.29
C VAL A 8 -4.24 0.86 -5.07
N LEU A 9 -5.03 0.99 -4.01
CA LEU A 9 -4.91 0.17 -2.81
C LEU A 9 -5.16 -1.33 -3.10
N ARG A 10 -6.15 -1.66 -3.94
CA ARG A 10 -6.37 -3.05 -4.41
C ARG A 10 -5.21 -3.60 -5.22
N PHE A 11 -4.63 -2.79 -6.10
CA PHE A 11 -3.48 -3.18 -6.90
C PHE A 11 -2.27 -3.52 -6.02
N ILE A 12 -2.00 -2.69 -5.01
CA ILE A 12 -0.93 -2.91 -4.03
C ILE A 12 -1.21 -4.20 -3.23
N TYR A 13 -2.43 -4.35 -2.72
CA TYR A 13 -2.84 -5.53 -1.97
C TYR A 13 -2.66 -6.83 -2.78
N GLY A 14 -3.10 -6.84 -4.05
CA GLY A 14 -3.03 -7.99 -4.94
C GLY A 14 -1.61 -8.38 -5.38
N ARG A 15 -0.61 -7.49 -5.24
CA ARG A 15 0.80 -7.80 -5.53
C ARG A 15 1.56 -8.50 -4.40
N GLY A 16 0.88 -8.84 -3.30
CA GLY A 16 1.50 -9.54 -2.17
C GLY A 16 1.76 -8.63 -0.97
N LEU A 17 0.91 -7.62 -0.78
CA LEU A 17 0.96 -6.64 0.32
C LEU A 17 2.17 -5.70 0.34
N GLU A 18 3.26 -6.04 -0.36
CA GLU A 18 4.52 -5.29 -0.36
C GLU A 18 4.96 -5.01 -1.80
N PHE A 19 5.36 -3.77 -2.10
CA PHE A 19 6.00 -3.44 -3.37
C PHE A 19 7.07 -2.38 -3.20
N SER A 20 8.12 -2.48 -4.01
CA SER A 20 9.25 -1.56 -3.98
C SER A 20 9.11 -0.53 -5.09
N LEU A 21 9.16 0.74 -4.71
CA LEU A 21 9.07 1.85 -5.65
C LEU A 21 10.13 2.90 -5.30
N GLN A 22 10.67 3.56 -6.32
CA GLN A 22 11.53 4.70 -6.08
C GLN A 22 10.69 5.87 -5.51
N PRO A 23 11.18 6.59 -4.49
CA PRO A 23 10.43 7.64 -3.81
C PRO A 23 10.06 8.83 -4.71
N ASN A 24 10.76 9.01 -5.84
CA ASN A 24 10.44 10.02 -6.86
C ASN A 24 9.29 9.60 -7.80
N ARG A 25 8.81 8.34 -7.74
CA ARG A 25 7.70 7.80 -8.54
C ARG A 25 6.38 7.71 -7.74
N VAL A 26 6.36 8.21 -6.51
CA VAL A 26 5.17 8.20 -5.65
C VAL A 26 4.10 9.11 -6.26
N SER A 27 2.98 8.51 -6.70
CA SER A 27 1.84 9.26 -7.21
C SER A 27 1.08 9.97 -6.08
N ALA A 28 0.26 10.97 -6.43
CA ALA A 28 -0.57 11.68 -5.46
C ALA A 28 -1.48 10.72 -4.65
N SER A 29 -2.04 9.70 -5.30
CA SER A 29 -2.86 8.67 -4.63
C SER A 29 -2.06 7.86 -3.63
N LEU A 30 -0.83 7.48 -3.97
CA LEU A 30 0.06 6.79 -3.05
C LEU A 30 0.40 7.64 -1.83
N ARG A 31 0.58 8.95 -2.02
CA ARG A 31 0.79 9.89 -0.91
C ARG A 31 -0.44 9.99 -0.02
N ILE A 32 -1.64 10.08 -0.60
CA ILE A 32 -2.90 10.10 0.15
C ILE A 32 -3.07 8.81 0.96
N LEU A 33 -2.78 7.64 0.38
CA LEU A 33 -2.87 6.35 1.09
C LEU A 33 -1.88 6.28 2.28
N LEU A 34 -0.67 6.83 2.13
CA LEU A 34 0.32 6.96 3.22
C LEU A 34 -0.15 7.92 4.31
N GLU A 35 -0.61 9.12 3.93
CA GLU A 35 -1.09 10.15 4.85
C GLU A 35 -2.31 9.67 5.66
N ASN A 36 -3.14 8.81 5.08
CA ASN A 36 -4.28 8.19 5.76
C ASN A 36 -3.92 6.90 6.53
N GLY A 37 -2.64 6.48 6.53
CA GLY A 37 -2.20 5.27 7.23
C GLY A 37 -2.73 3.96 6.65
N LEU A 38 -3.24 3.97 5.42
CA LEU A 38 -3.75 2.77 4.72
C LEU A 38 -2.60 1.92 4.17
N ILE A 39 -1.47 2.55 3.92
CA ILE A 39 -0.20 1.90 3.60
C ILE A 39 0.92 2.53 4.43
N GLU A 40 1.98 1.79 4.67
CA GLU A 40 3.17 2.21 5.39
C GLU A 40 4.41 2.10 4.50
N ARG A 41 5.41 2.96 4.75
CA ARG A 41 6.68 2.96 4.02
C ARG A 41 7.77 2.33 4.88
N GLY A 42 8.26 1.18 4.46
CA GLY A 42 9.42 0.50 5.00
C GLY A 42 10.69 0.73 4.18
N ARG A 43 11.80 0.21 4.71
CA ARG A 43 13.06 0.07 3.98
C ARG A 43 13.10 -1.34 3.40
N ASP A 44 13.27 -1.45 2.08
CA ASP A 44 13.53 -2.75 1.46
C ASP A 44 15.03 -3.08 1.66
N PRO A 45 15.40 -4.16 2.38
CA PRO A 45 16.80 -4.56 2.54
C PRO A 45 17.40 -5.18 1.26
N ASN A 46 16.56 -5.59 0.31
CA ASN A 46 16.95 -6.33 -0.89
C ASN A 46 16.88 -5.47 -2.17
N ALA A 47 16.31 -4.27 -2.13
CA ALA A 47 16.24 -3.39 -3.29
C ALA A 47 17.42 -2.41 -3.35
N ASP A 48 17.71 -1.93 -4.57
CA ASP A 48 18.75 -0.94 -4.84
C ASP A 48 18.70 0.25 -3.89
N ALA A 49 19.87 0.81 -3.58
CA ALA A 49 20.02 1.96 -2.70
C ALA A 49 19.09 3.11 -3.13
N GLY A 50 18.01 3.32 -2.36
CA GLY A 50 17.01 4.35 -2.62
C GLY A 50 15.59 3.83 -2.87
N SER A 51 15.38 2.53 -3.03
CA SER A 51 14.04 1.94 -3.11
C SER A 51 13.37 1.89 -1.73
N ALA A 52 12.09 2.25 -1.68
CA ALA A 52 11.27 2.13 -0.48
C ALA A 52 10.25 1.02 -0.67
N MET A 53 10.07 0.19 0.36
CA MET A 53 9.01 -0.81 0.38
C MET A 53 7.73 -0.15 0.87
N TYR A 54 6.61 -0.47 0.25
CA TYR A 54 5.30 0.00 0.68
C TYR A 54 4.43 -1.18 1.03
N ARG A 55 3.89 -1.19 2.25
CA ARG A 55 3.07 -2.28 2.77
C ARG A 55 1.65 -1.83 3.05
N VAL A 56 0.64 -2.67 2.77
CA VAL A 56 -0.76 -2.40 3.17
C VAL A 56 -0.93 -2.68 4.66
N THR A 57 -1.41 -1.68 5.40
CA THR A 57 -1.68 -1.81 6.84
C THR A 57 -2.98 -2.59 7.08
N GLU A 58 -3.28 -2.95 8.33
CA GLU A 58 -4.58 -3.52 8.70
C GLU A 58 -5.75 -2.58 8.36
N TRP A 59 -5.50 -1.27 8.43
CA TRP A 59 -6.50 -0.24 8.12
C TRP A 59 -6.74 -0.17 6.61
N GLY A 60 -5.69 -0.32 5.80
CA GLY A 60 -5.81 -0.47 4.35
C GLY A 60 -6.64 -1.69 3.96
N ARG A 61 -6.43 -2.83 4.63
CA ARG A 61 -7.23 -4.05 4.43
C ARG A 61 -8.70 -3.83 4.79
N ALA A 62 -8.97 -3.22 5.95
CA ALA A 62 -10.32 -2.87 6.37
C ALA A 62 -11.00 -1.89 5.40
N ALA A 63 -10.27 -0.90 4.88
CA ALA A 63 -10.77 0.04 3.87
C ALA A 63 -11.12 -0.63 2.52
N LEU A 64 -10.49 -1.76 2.21
CA LEU A 64 -10.84 -2.60 1.06
C LEU A 64 -12.05 -3.51 1.31
N GLY A 65 -12.57 -3.54 2.54
CA GLY A 65 -13.58 -4.52 2.97
C GLY A 65 -13.01 -5.93 3.09
N VAL A 66 -11.68 -6.07 3.11
CA VAL A 66 -11.00 -7.35 3.34
C VAL A 66 -10.81 -7.48 4.85
N SER A 67 -11.83 -8.03 5.49
CA SER A 67 -11.76 -8.41 6.88
C SER A 67 -11.24 -9.86 6.94
N GLU A 68 -10.20 -10.14 7.74
CA GLU A 68 -9.76 -11.52 8.03
C GLU A 68 -10.86 -12.36 8.72
N LEU A 69 -12.02 -11.77 8.99
CA LEU A 69 -13.27 -12.42 9.43
C LEU A 69 -13.94 -13.34 8.40
N ALA A 70 -13.39 -13.51 7.18
CA ALA A 70 -13.93 -14.42 6.17
C ALA A 70 -13.15 -15.75 6.05
N ALA A 71 -12.54 -16.23 7.13
CA ALA A 71 -12.08 -17.61 7.25
C ALA A 71 -13.05 -18.40 8.15
N HIS A 72 -14.17 -18.84 7.57
CA HIS A 72 -15.02 -19.89 8.12
C HIS A 72 -14.95 -21.12 7.23
#